data_AF-A0A4Q5QMD9-F1
#
_entry.id   AF-A0A4Q5QMD9-F1
#
_cell.length_a   1.000
_cell.length_b   1.000
_cell.length_c   1.000
_cell.angle_alpha   90.00
_cell.angle_beta   90.00
_cell.angle_gamma   90.00
#
_symmetry.space_group_name_H-M   'P 1'
#
loop_
_entity.id
_entity.type
_entity.pdbx_description
1 polymer ?
#
loop_
_entity_poly.entity_id
_entity_poly.type
_entity_poly.pdbx_seq_one_letter_code
_entity_poly.pdbx_strand_id
1 'polypeptide(L)'
;LQICGTFHTGMEEIDNTFSFCDIRLLRRISNWSSDAINGYQVSIKDYEQSDTVADRIYRKYLEPPMSRTTMQELYPNIFNWLGLMNTNAYVILAIMAVVAVINMSTALLIFIMERTNMIGTLKAIGMSSGRMQNIFLYHAANVALKGILTGTAFGVGFCLLQQYTLELK
;
A
#
# COMPACT_ATOMS: atom_id res chain seq x y z
N LEU A 1 -4.57 -39.87 12.63
CA LEU A 1 -3.87 -38.66 12.16
C LEU A 1 -2.69 -38.42 13.08
N GLN A 2 -1.57 -37.94 12.55
CA GLN A 2 -0.49 -37.34 13.34
C GLN A 2 -0.32 -35.90 12.88
N ILE A 3 -0.12 -34.98 13.83
CA ILE A 3 0.06 -33.56 13.56
C ILE A 3 1.56 -33.32 13.34
N CYS A 4 1.94 -32.85 12.16
CA CYS A 4 3.34 -32.64 11.78
C CYS A 4 3.85 -31.24 12.11
N GLY A 5 2.96 -30.28 12.39
CA GLY A 5 3.31 -28.90 12.72
C GLY A 5 2.09 -27.99 12.80
N THR A 6 2.28 -26.79 13.32
CA THR A 6 1.30 -25.69 13.34
C THR A 6 1.85 -24.51 12.56
N PHE A 7 0.97 -23.69 11.99
CA PHE A 7 1.34 -22.46 11.30
C PHE A 7 0.57 -21.29 11.92
N HIS A 8 1.13 -20.09 11.81
CA HIS A 8 0.50 -18.86 12.29
C HIS A 8 0.62 -17.81 11.20
N THR A 9 -0.52 -17.40 10.64
CA THR A 9 -0.58 -16.37 9.59
C THR A 9 -0.79 -14.97 10.16
N GLY A 10 -1.05 -14.86 11.47
CA GLY A 10 -1.43 -13.60 12.13
C GLY A 10 -2.90 -13.20 11.93
N MET A 11 -3.64 -13.98 11.13
CA MET A 11 -5.09 -13.86 10.97
C MET A 11 -5.75 -15.06 11.65
N GLU A 12 -6.29 -14.82 12.85
CA GLU A 12 -6.88 -15.86 13.71
C GLU A 12 -8.00 -16.65 13.01
N GLU A 13 -8.77 -15.99 12.15
CA GLU A 13 -9.85 -16.63 11.37
C GLU A 13 -9.31 -17.68 10.38
N ILE A 14 -8.12 -17.45 9.80
CA ILE A 14 -7.47 -18.41 8.90
C ILE A 14 -6.80 -19.51 9.72
N ASP A 15 -6.10 -19.16 10.79
CA ASP A 15 -5.35 -20.13 11.60
C ASP A 15 -6.26 -21.15 12.29
N ASN A 16 -7.47 -20.74 12.71
CA ASN A 16 -8.42 -21.63 13.37
C ASN A 16 -9.30 -22.43 12.40
N THR A 17 -9.40 -22.02 11.14
CA THR A 17 -10.32 -22.64 10.17
C THR A 17 -9.61 -23.56 9.17
N PHE A 18 -8.31 -23.36 8.95
CA PHE A 18 -7.57 -24.10 7.92
C PHE A 18 -6.63 -25.16 8.50
N SER A 19 -6.60 -26.31 7.84
CA SER A 19 -5.59 -27.34 8.07
C SER A 19 -5.12 -27.91 6.73
N PHE A 20 -3.81 -28.16 6.62
CA PHE A 20 -3.22 -28.77 5.43
C PHE A 20 -2.95 -30.24 5.70
N CYS A 21 -3.37 -31.12 4.79
CA CYS A 21 -3.08 -32.55 4.88
C CYS A 21 -2.94 -33.16 3.48
N ASP A 22 -2.37 -34.36 3.43
CA ASP A 22 -2.25 -35.11 2.18
C ASP A 22 -3.63 -35.51 1.64
N ILE A 23 -3.88 -35.24 0.36
CA ILE A 23 -5.17 -35.55 -0.29
C ILE A 23 -5.57 -37.03 -0.18
N ARG A 24 -4.59 -37.94 -0.10
CA ARG A 24 -4.85 -39.39 0.07
C ARG A 24 -5.51 -39.69 1.42
N LEU A 25 -5.14 -38.95 2.46
CA LEU A 25 -5.72 -39.08 3.79
C LEU A 25 -7.16 -38.54 3.80
N LEU A 26 -7.40 -37.38 3.16
CA LEU A 26 -8.75 -36.84 2.96
C LEU A 26 -9.65 -37.81 2.20
N ARG A 27 -9.18 -38.40 1.10
CA ARG A 27 -9.95 -39.41 0.34
C ARG A 27 -10.31 -40.63 1.18
N ARG A 28 -9.37 -41.13 2.00
CA ARG A 28 -9.60 -42.28 2.87
C ARG A 28 -10.63 -41.99 3.98
N ILE A 29 -10.57 -40.81 4.58
CA ILE A 29 -11.49 -40.42 5.67
C ILE A 29 -12.89 -40.13 5.13
N SER A 30 -12.97 -39.47 3.98
CA SER A 30 -14.25 -39.11 3.33
C SER A 30 -14.84 -40.25 2.48
N ASN A 31 -14.21 -41.43 2.46
CA ASN A 31 -14.60 -42.61 1.69
C ASN A 31 -14.77 -42.32 0.18
N TRP A 32 -13.87 -41.51 -0.39
CA TRP A 32 -13.86 -41.13 -1.80
C TRP A 32 -13.09 -42.15 -2.66
N SER A 33 -13.41 -42.21 -3.94
CA SER A 33 -12.64 -42.98 -4.91
C SER A 33 -11.21 -42.43 -5.07
N SER A 34 -10.30 -43.28 -5.54
CA SER A 34 -8.87 -42.94 -5.70
C SER A 34 -8.63 -41.71 -6.57
N ASP A 35 -9.55 -41.41 -7.50
CA ASP A 35 -9.43 -40.32 -8.47
C ASP A 35 -10.33 -39.11 -8.16
N ALA A 36 -11.16 -39.17 -7.11
CA ALA A 36 -12.06 -38.07 -6.77
C ALA A 36 -11.29 -36.88 -6.15
N ILE A 37 -11.64 -35.67 -6.60
CA ILE A 37 -11.15 -34.40 -6.09
C ILE A 37 -12.31 -33.41 -5.95
N ASN A 38 -12.17 -32.44 -5.06
CA ASN A 38 -13.18 -31.39 -4.88
C ASN A 38 -13.05 -30.29 -5.94
N GLY A 39 -11.82 -29.95 -6.35
CA GLY A 39 -11.57 -28.91 -7.34
C GLY A 39 -10.08 -28.71 -7.59
N TYR A 40 -9.77 -27.80 -8.51
CA TYR A 40 -8.42 -27.37 -8.84
C TYR A 40 -8.19 -25.95 -8.34
N GLN A 41 -7.03 -25.71 -7.71
CA GLN A 41 -6.58 -24.38 -7.35
C GLN A 41 -5.53 -23.92 -8.36
N VAL A 42 -5.78 -22.78 -9.01
CA VAL A 42 -4.83 -22.17 -9.94
C VAL A 42 -4.27 -20.93 -9.28
N SER A 43 -2.95 -20.90 -9.09
CA SER A 43 -2.25 -19.71 -8.59
C SER A 43 -1.79 -18.86 -9.78
N ILE A 44 -2.09 -17.57 -9.72
CA ILE A 44 -1.71 -16.58 -10.72
C ILE A 44 -0.73 -15.59 -10.09
N LYS A 45 0.19 -15.05 -10.88
CA LYS A 45 1.15 -14.04 -10.41
C LYS A 45 0.53 -12.66 -10.24
N ASP A 46 -0.41 -12.32 -11.13
CA ASP A 46 -1.09 -11.03 -11.11
C ASP A 46 -2.49 -11.21 -10.54
N TYR A 47 -2.66 -10.77 -9.29
CA TYR A 47 -3.92 -10.89 -8.56
C TYR A 47 -4.99 -9.93 -9.09
N GLU A 48 -4.63 -8.81 -9.73
CA GLU A 48 -5.61 -7.86 -10.29
C GLU A 48 -6.37 -8.47 -11.46
N GLN A 49 -5.73 -9.39 -12.18
CA GLN A 49 -6.34 -10.11 -13.30
C GLN A 49 -7.09 -11.37 -12.89
N SER A 50 -7.25 -11.63 -11.58
CA SER A 50 -7.88 -12.84 -11.04
C SER A 50 -9.24 -13.13 -11.67
N ASP A 51 -10.12 -12.15 -11.72
CA ASP A 51 -11.46 -12.34 -12.26
C ASP A 51 -11.44 -12.58 -13.77
N THR A 52 -10.61 -11.83 -14.50
CA THR A 52 -10.50 -11.97 -15.97
C THR A 52 -9.94 -13.34 -16.38
N VAL A 53 -8.91 -13.82 -15.66
CA VAL A 53 -8.32 -15.14 -15.91
C VAL A 53 -9.30 -16.24 -15.55
N ALA A 54 -9.99 -16.10 -14.42
CA ALA A 54 -10.92 -17.10 -13.95
C ALA A 54 -12.15 -17.20 -14.87
N ASP A 55 -12.67 -16.09 -15.39
CA ASP A 55 -13.72 -16.08 -16.42
C ASP A 55 -13.27 -16.73 -17.74
N ARG A 56 -12.01 -16.48 -18.14
CA ARG A 56 -11.44 -17.11 -19.34
C ARG A 56 -11.34 -18.62 -19.18
N ILE A 57 -10.93 -19.09 -17.99
CA ILE A 57 -10.86 -20.52 -17.68
C ILE A 57 -12.26 -21.13 -17.70
N TYR A 58 -13.22 -20.47 -17.03
CA TYR A 58 -14.61 -20.91 -16.98
C TYR A 58 -15.21 -21.09 -18.39
N ARG A 59 -15.05 -20.08 -19.25
CA ARG A 59 -15.65 -20.10 -20.61
C ARG A 59 -15.00 -21.10 -21.57
N LYS A 60 -13.72 -21.40 -21.40
CA LYS A 60 -12.94 -22.19 -22.38
C LYS A 60 -12.76 -23.66 -21.98
N TYR A 61 -12.77 -23.97 -20.69
CA TYR A 61 -12.37 -25.28 -20.19
C TYR A 61 -13.35 -25.94 -19.21
N LEU A 62 -14.34 -25.22 -18.66
CA LEU A 62 -15.28 -25.79 -17.70
C LEU A 62 -16.62 -26.12 -18.35
N GLU A 63 -17.11 -27.31 -18.06
CA GLU A 63 -18.47 -27.77 -18.39
C GLU A 63 -19.27 -27.95 -17.08
N PRO A 64 -20.61 -27.75 -17.10
CA PRO A 64 -21.45 -28.03 -15.94
C PRO A 64 -21.25 -29.48 -15.44
N PRO A 65 -21.10 -29.74 -14.13
CA PRO A 65 -21.47 -28.89 -12.99
C PRO A 65 -20.31 -28.08 -12.36
N MET A 66 -19.14 -27.98 -13.00
CA MET A 66 -18.02 -27.25 -12.41
C MET A 66 -18.27 -25.74 -12.41
N SER A 67 -17.98 -25.10 -11.28
CA SER A 67 -18.04 -23.64 -11.12
C SER A 67 -16.65 -23.06 -10.89
N ARG A 68 -16.51 -21.78 -11.17
CA ARG A 68 -15.32 -20.98 -10.89
C ARG A 68 -15.62 -20.12 -9.65
N THR A 69 -14.65 -20.04 -8.74
CA THR A 69 -14.72 -19.14 -7.59
C THR A 69 -13.35 -18.55 -7.34
N THR A 70 -13.26 -17.22 -7.14
CA THR A 70 -12.00 -16.56 -6.76
C THR A 70 -11.88 -16.41 -5.26
N MET A 71 -10.66 -16.14 -4.79
CA MET A 71 -10.40 -15.88 -3.36
C MET A 71 -11.17 -14.66 -2.84
N GLN A 72 -11.43 -13.68 -3.70
CA GLN A 72 -12.24 -12.50 -3.38
C GLN A 72 -13.71 -12.87 -3.13
N GLU A 73 -14.26 -13.79 -3.94
CA GLU A 73 -15.62 -14.31 -3.78
C GLU A 73 -15.76 -15.26 -2.58
N LEU A 74 -14.71 -16.04 -2.27
CA LEU A 74 -14.67 -16.92 -1.10
C LEU A 74 -14.57 -16.14 0.23
N TYR A 75 -13.83 -15.03 0.23
CA TYR A 75 -13.55 -14.25 1.44
C TYR A 75 -13.87 -12.75 1.25
N PRO A 76 -15.11 -12.38 0.91
CA PRO A 76 -15.45 -11.01 0.58
C PRO A 76 -15.22 -10.07 1.77
N ASN A 77 -15.41 -10.53 3.00
CA ASN A 77 -15.18 -9.73 4.21
C ASN A 77 -13.72 -9.30 4.35
N ILE A 78 -12.77 -10.20 4.13
CA ILE A 78 -11.33 -9.91 4.23
C ILE A 78 -10.92 -8.92 3.13
N PHE A 79 -11.34 -9.16 1.89
CA PHE A 79 -11.00 -8.28 0.78
C PHE A 79 -11.67 -6.90 0.88
N ASN A 80 -12.91 -6.83 1.35
CA ASN A 80 -13.57 -5.55 1.63
C ASN A 80 -12.86 -4.79 2.75
N TRP A 81 -12.47 -5.48 3.83
CA TRP A 81 -11.71 -4.87 4.92
C TRP A 81 -10.33 -4.35 4.46
N LEU A 82 -9.62 -5.11 3.63
CA LEU A 82 -8.39 -4.66 2.98
C LEU A 82 -8.62 -3.41 2.10
N GLY A 83 -9.73 -3.39 1.35
CA GLY A 83 -10.13 -2.23 0.57
C GLY A 83 -10.40 -0.99 1.43
N LEU A 84 -11.07 -1.17 2.57
CA LEU A 84 -11.31 -0.10 3.56
C LEU A 84 -10.00 0.41 4.16
N MET A 85 -9.06 -0.49 4.48
CA MET A 85 -7.74 -0.14 5.00
C MET A 85 -6.97 0.75 4.01
N ASN A 86 -6.99 0.37 2.72
CA ASN A 86 -6.33 1.12 1.66
C ASN A 86 -6.97 2.51 1.48
N THR A 87 -8.31 2.57 1.46
CA THR A 87 -9.05 3.83 1.36
C THR A 87 -8.77 4.76 2.55
N ASN A 88 -8.74 4.20 3.77
CA ASN A 88 -8.42 4.95 4.98
C ASN A 88 -7.00 5.54 4.93
N ALA A 89 -6.02 4.75 4.48
CA ALA A 89 -4.65 5.24 4.30
C ALA A 89 -4.59 6.47 3.37
N TYR A 90 -5.32 6.45 2.24
CA TYR A 90 -5.41 7.61 1.35
C TYR A 90 -6.06 8.83 2.01
N VAL A 91 -7.12 8.64 2.81
CA VAL A 91 -7.79 9.72 3.54
C VAL A 91 -6.84 10.37 4.55
N ILE A 92 -6.12 9.57 5.33
CA ILE A 92 -5.15 10.06 6.31
C ILE A 92 -4.02 10.83 5.59
N LEU A 93 -3.47 10.27 4.50
CA LEU A 93 -2.44 10.94 3.71
C LEU A 93 -2.91 12.29 3.17
N ALA A 94 -4.16 12.40 2.71
CA ALA A 94 -4.73 13.66 2.25
C ALA A 94 -4.82 14.69 3.38
N ILE A 95 -5.30 14.30 4.56
CA ILE A 95 -5.37 15.19 5.73
C ILE A 95 -3.98 15.66 6.14
N MET A 96 -3.00 14.74 6.21
CA MET A 96 -1.61 15.07 6.52
C MET A 96 -1.01 16.04 5.51
N ALA A 97 -1.29 15.86 4.22
CA ALA A 97 -0.83 16.77 3.17
C ALA A 97 -1.42 18.18 3.35
N VAL A 98 -2.71 18.31 3.65
CA VAL A 98 -3.34 19.61 3.91
C VAL A 98 -2.70 20.30 5.11
N VAL A 99 -2.52 19.58 6.21
CA VAL A 99 -1.86 20.11 7.42
C VAL A 99 -0.43 20.56 7.10
N ALA A 100 0.32 19.79 6.31
CA ALA A 100 1.67 20.14 5.90
C ALA A 100 1.72 21.42 5.04
N VAL A 101 0.80 21.58 4.09
CA VAL A 101 0.72 22.79 3.23
C VAL A 101 0.40 24.03 4.04
N ILE A 102 -0.53 23.94 5.00
CA ILE A 102 -0.88 25.05 5.89
C ILE A 102 0.33 25.44 6.73
N ASN A 103 0.98 24.47 7.38
CA ASN A 103 2.17 24.72 8.20
C ASN A 103 3.36 25.28 7.39
N MET A 104 3.54 24.83 6.15
CA MET A 104 4.57 25.36 5.27
C MET A 104 4.26 26.82 4.88
N SER A 105 2.99 27.12 4.61
CA SER A 105 2.54 28.47 4.26
C SER A 105 2.73 29.45 5.42
N THR A 106 2.39 29.06 6.66
CA THR A 106 2.60 29.89 7.85
C THR A 106 4.08 30.15 8.11
N ALA A 107 4.93 29.13 7.99
CA ALA A 107 6.38 29.29 8.12
C ALA A 107 6.95 30.25 7.06
N LEU A 108 6.50 30.14 5.81
CA LEU A 108 6.93 31.01 4.72
C LEU A 108 6.48 32.46 4.93
N LEU A 109 5.26 32.68 5.43
CA LEU A 109 4.76 34.01 5.77
C LEU A 109 5.60 34.67 6.87
N ILE A 110 5.93 33.93 7.94
CA ILE A 110 6.80 34.42 9.02
C ILE A 110 8.18 34.80 8.46
N PHE A 111 8.76 33.94 7.63
CA PHE A 111 10.06 34.20 6.99
C PHE A 111 10.06 35.47 6.12
N ILE A 112 8.98 35.71 5.38
CA ILE A 112 8.82 36.96 4.60
C ILE A 112 8.72 38.16 5.54
N MET A 113 7.91 38.07 6.60
CA MET A 113 7.73 39.16 7.56
C MET A 113 9.06 39.59 8.17
N GLU A 114 9.90 38.65 8.60
CA GLU A 114 11.24 38.94 9.13
C GLU A 114 12.15 39.70 8.14
N ARG A 115 11.97 39.45 6.83
CA ARG A 115 12.77 40.10 5.76
C ARG A 115 12.13 41.39 5.21
N THR A 116 10.97 41.80 5.71
CA THR A 116 10.22 42.97 5.17
C THR A 116 11.01 44.28 5.28
N ASN A 117 11.76 44.50 6.36
CA ASN A 117 12.60 45.71 6.49
C ASN A 117 13.72 45.76 5.44
N MET A 118 14.36 44.61 5.17
CA MET A 118 15.37 44.49 4.13
C MET A 118 14.76 44.72 2.74
N ILE A 119 13.58 44.16 2.46
CA ILE A 119 12.81 44.42 1.24
C ILE A 119 12.55 45.92 1.04
N GLY A 120 12.14 46.63 2.10
CA GLY A 120 11.89 48.08 2.06
C GLY A 120 13.13 48.89 1.69
N THR A 121 14.29 48.58 2.28
CA THR A 121 15.55 49.25 1.95
C THR A 121 16.02 48.97 0.52
N LEU A 122 15.92 47.73 0.04
CA LEU A 122 16.27 47.38 -1.35
C LEU A 122 15.36 48.07 -2.38
N LYS A 123 14.07 48.24 -2.07
CA LYS A 123 13.17 49.04 -2.91
C LYS A 123 13.54 50.52 -2.91
N ALA A 124 13.94 51.08 -1.77
CA ALA A 124 14.36 52.48 -1.68
C ALA A 124 15.63 52.78 -2.51
N ILE A 125 16.52 51.79 -2.68
CA ILE A 125 17.73 51.90 -3.52
C ILE A 125 17.43 51.63 -5.02
N GLY A 126 16.16 51.37 -5.38
CA GLY A 126 15.72 51.24 -6.77
C GLY A 126 15.55 49.81 -7.29
N MET A 127 15.51 48.80 -6.43
CA MET A 127 15.27 47.43 -6.88
C MET A 127 13.84 47.23 -7.39
N SER A 128 13.69 46.64 -8.58
CA SER A 128 12.39 46.35 -9.18
C SER A 128 11.66 45.19 -8.48
N SER A 129 10.33 45.28 -8.41
CA SER A 129 9.47 44.25 -7.79
C SER A 129 9.64 42.86 -8.42
N GLY A 130 9.89 42.79 -9.74
CA GLY A 130 10.11 41.51 -10.43
C GLY A 130 11.42 40.82 -10.00
N ARG A 131 12.50 41.59 -9.79
CA ARG A 131 13.78 41.03 -9.30
C ARG A 131 13.67 40.54 -7.86
N MET A 132 12.85 41.22 -7.06
CA MET A 132 12.50 40.78 -5.71
C MET A 132 11.75 39.45 -5.72
N GLN A 133 10.72 39.31 -6.56
CA GLN A 133 9.92 38.09 -6.66
C GLN A 133 10.77 36.88 -7.07
N ASN A 134 11.72 37.05 -7.99
CA ASN A 134 12.65 35.99 -8.38
C ASN A 134 13.54 35.50 -7.22
N ILE A 135 14.00 36.42 -6.36
CA ILE A 135 14.81 36.04 -5.18
C ILE A 135 13.96 35.18 -4.23
N PHE A 136 12.69 35.56 -4.00
CA PHE A 136 11.78 34.76 -3.17
C PHE A 136 11.46 33.40 -3.77
N LEU A 137 11.20 33.33 -5.08
CA LEU A 137 11.00 32.06 -5.79
C LEU A 137 12.21 31.15 -5.65
N TYR A 138 13.43 31.69 -5.75
CA TYR A 138 14.66 30.93 -5.59
C TYR A 138 14.81 30.39 -4.17
N HIS A 139 14.53 31.20 -3.14
CA HIS A 139 14.54 30.74 -1.76
C HIS A 139 13.47 29.68 -1.48
N ALA A 140 12.24 29.88 -1.97
CA ALA A 140 11.14 28.92 -1.83
C ALA A 140 11.48 27.58 -2.50
N ALA A 141 12.01 27.60 -3.72
CA ALA A 141 12.45 26.41 -4.43
C ALA A 141 13.59 25.69 -3.69
N ASN A 142 14.55 26.44 -3.13
CA ASN A 142 15.67 25.85 -2.39
C ASN A 142 15.20 25.18 -1.08
N VAL A 143 14.25 25.79 -0.37
CA VAL A 143 13.63 25.18 0.83
C VAL A 143 12.86 23.91 0.45
N ALA A 144 12.05 23.96 -0.61
CA ALA A 144 11.30 22.80 -1.10
C ALA A 144 12.24 21.66 -1.51
N LEU A 145 13.30 21.96 -2.26
CA LEU A 145 14.26 20.97 -2.74
C LEU A 145 15.02 20.31 -1.57
N LYS A 146 15.46 21.10 -0.58
CA LYS A 146 16.06 20.55 0.65
C LYS A 146 15.08 19.67 1.41
N GLY A 147 13.83 20.09 1.55
CA GLY A 147 12.79 19.31 2.22
C GLY A 147 12.49 17.99 1.51
N ILE A 148 12.43 17.99 0.18
CA ILE A 148 12.26 16.77 -0.63
C ILE A 148 13.47 15.85 -0.44
N LEU A 149 14.69 16.37 -0.59
CA LEU A 149 15.90 15.56 -0.47
C LEU A 149 16.04 14.93 0.92
N THR A 150 15.89 15.72 1.98
CA THR A 150 15.98 15.19 3.35
C THR A 150 14.81 14.27 3.68
N GLY A 151 13.59 14.64 3.30
CA GLY A 151 12.39 13.82 3.52
C GLY A 151 12.48 12.47 2.81
N THR A 152 12.90 12.43 1.55
CA THR A 152 13.12 11.19 0.81
C THR A 152 14.27 10.38 1.41
N ALA A 153 15.38 11.02 1.80
CA ALA A 153 16.49 10.32 2.46
C ALA A 153 16.05 9.66 3.77
N PHE A 154 15.29 10.37 4.61
CA PHE A 154 14.74 9.79 5.84
C PHE A 154 13.72 8.68 5.55
N GLY A 155 12.82 8.88 4.59
CA GLY A 155 11.82 7.87 4.22
C GLY A 155 12.45 6.58 3.71
N VAL A 156 13.41 6.68 2.79
CA VAL A 156 14.19 5.53 2.29
C VAL A 156 15.01 4.91 3.41
N GLY A 157 15.63 5.72 4.27
CA GLY A 157 16.36 5.25 5.44
C GLY A 157 15.50 4.41 6.38
N PHE A 158 14.26 4.83 6.66
CA PHE A 158 13.30 4.07 7.43
C PHE A 158 12.87 2.77 6.73
N CYS A 159 12.60 2.81 5.42
CA CYS A 159 12.26 1.61 4.67
C CYS A 159 13.39 0.57 4.69
N LEU A 160 14.64 1.02 4.51
CA LEU A 160 15.81 0.14 4.58
C LEU A 160 15.99 -0.44 5.98
N LEU A 161 15.88 0.38 7.03
CA LEU A 161 15.93 -0.09 8.41
C LEU A 161 14.86 -1.14 8.71
N GLN A 162 13.64 -0.93 8.22
CA GLN A 162 12.55 -1.88 8.36
C GLN A 162 12.88 -3.19 7.63
N GLN A 163 13.41 -3.13 6.40
CA GLN A 163 13.81 -4.32 5.64
C GLN A 163 14.90 -5.12 6.36
N TYR A 164 15.99 -4.47 6.80
CA TYR A 164 17.07 -5.15 7.52
C TYR A 164 16.61 -5.80 8.82
N THR A 165 15.68 -5.15 9.54
CA THR A 165 15.12 -5.71 10.79
C THR A 165 14.22 -6.92 10.53
N LEU A 166 13.51 -6.94 9.40
CA LEU A 166 12.69 -8.07 8.96
C LEU A 166 13.52 -9.24 8.43
N GLU A 167 14.64 -8.99 7.76
CA GLU A 167 15.54 -10.06 7.29
C GLU A 167 16.31 -10.76 8.43
N LEU A 168 16.41 -10.12 9.61
CA LEU A 168 17.05 -10.68 10.80
C LEU A 168 16.12 -11.54 11.68
N LYS A 169 14.84 -11.68 11.32
CA LYS A 169 13.83 -12.43 12.10
C LYS A 169 13.28 -13.60 11.30
#